data_AF-A0A9N7G7K0-F1
#
_entry.id   AF-A0A9N7G7K0-F1
#
_cell.length_a   1.000
_cell.length_b   1.000
_cell.length_c   1.000
_cell.angle_alpha   90.00
_cell.angle_beta   90.00
_cell.angle_gamma   90.00
#
_symmetry.space_group_name_H-M   'P 1'
#
loop_
_entity.id
_entity.type
_entity.pdbx_description
1 polymer ?
#
loop_
_entity_poly.entity_id
_entity_poly.type
_entity_poly.pdbx_seq_one_letter_code
_entity_poly.pdbx_strand_id
1 'polypeptide(L)'
;MQRKTYIDNIINQLTRLQDEIKAFNSAKLFDTNKISENILKDIFNIIYGWSLINANTIKSNISGFDLIDTKNKILIQVSTTFIKTKLEDSLNKQIYKDYLDYNFKFLSLIISTNNSWVNIKNPYNLNFDLKSYLIDFDTLFNKVQFLDIDKLEQLSNLLDKEIVSDLK
;
A
#
# COMPACT_ATOMS: atom_id res chain seq x y z
N MET A 1 -23.79 -16.07 6.50
CA MET A 1 -23.28 -16.45 5.16
C MET A 1 -21.76 -16.33 5.18
N GLN A 2 -21.04 -17.30 4.62
CA GLN A 2 -19.57 -17.39 4.68
C GLN A 2 -18.84 -16.15 4.10
N ARG A 3 -19.32 -15.61 2.97
CA ARG A 3 -18.81 -14.35 2.39
C ARG A 3 -18.82 -13.19 3.39
N LYS A 4 -19.94 -13.00 4.10
CA LYS A 4 -20.06 -11.93 5.10
C LYS A 4 -19.05 -12.13 6.22
N THR A 5 -18.87 -13.37 6.69
CA THR A 5 -17.87 -13.70 7.72
C THR A 5 -16.46 -13.31 7.30
N TYR A 6 -16.03 -13.64 6.08
CA TYR A 6 -14.71 -13.23 5.61
C TYR A 6 -14.58 -11.71 5.45
N ILE A 7 -15.57 -11.05 4.85
CA ILE A 7 -15.55 -9.58 4.69
C ILE A 7 -15.48 -8.88 6.06
N ASP A 8 -16.30 -9.30 7.02
CA ASP A 8 -16.29 -8.75 8.38
C ASP A 8 -14.91 -8.93 9.02
N ASN A 9 -14.30 -10.12 8.90
CA ASN A 9 -12.97 -10.38 9.45
C ASN A 9 -11.90 -9.50 8.78
N ILE A 10 -11.88 -9.44 7.44
CA ILE A 10 -10.92 -8.64 6.68
C ILE A 10 -11.01 -7.17 7.07
N ILE A 11 -12.22 -6.60 7.11
CA ILE A 11 -12.42 -5.19 7.49
C ILE A 11 -11.90 -4.94 8.92
N ASN A 12 -12.24 -5.82 9.87
CA ASN A 12 -11.78 -5.68 11.25
C ASN A 12 -10.26 -5.72 11.35
N GLN A 13 -9.60 -6.69 10.71
CA GLN A 13 -8.16 -6.87 10.79
C GLN A 13 -7.41 -5.73 10.08
N LEU A 14 -7.85 -5.31 8.90
CA LEU A 14 -7.29 -4.16 8.21
C LEU A 14 -7.46 -2.86 9.01
N THR A 15 -8.59 -2.68 9.70
CA THR A 15 -8.80 -1.52 10.59
C THR A 15 -7.79 -1.52 11.73
N ARG A 16 -7.58 -2.68 12.37
CA ARG A 16 -6.55 -2.84 13.42
C ARG A 16 -5.15 -2.50 12.92
N LEU A 17 -4.76 -3.04 11.76
CA LEU A 17 -3.48 -2.73 11.13
C LEU A 17 -3.33 -1.23 10.88
N GLN A 18 -4.39 -0.56 10.40
CA GLN A 18 -4.37 0.87 10.20
C GLN A 18 -4.10 1.63 11.51
N ASP A 19 -4.77 1.24 12.59
CA ASP A 19 -4.65 1.90 13.89
C ASP A 19 -3.30 1.64 14.56
N GLU A 20 -2.75 0.43 14.43
CA GLU A 20 -1.38 0.11 14.86
C GLU A 20 -0.35 0.97 14.12
N ILE A 21 -0.47 1.07 12.79
CA ILE A 21 0.39 1.94 11.98
C ILE A 21 0.30 3.38 12.46
N LYS A 22 -0.91 3.92 12.70
CA LYS A 22 -1.09 5.28 13.23
C LYS A 22 -0.41 5.45 14.60
N ALA A 23 -0.56 4.48 15.50
CA ALA A 23 0.05 4.50 16.82
C ALA A 23 1.59 4.49 16.74
N PHE A 24 2.18 3.60 15.94
CA PHE A 24 3.64 3.52 15.77
C PHE A 24 4.23 4.78 15.15
N ASN A 25 3.56 5.36 14.15
CA ASN A 25 3.99 6.63 13.57
C ASN A 25 3.96 7.78 14.59
N SER A 26 2.91 7.84 15.42
CA SER A 26 2.79 8.85 16.47
C SER A 26 3.89 8.70 17.54
N ALA A 27 4.31 7.46 17.81
CA ALA A 27 5.43 7.14 18.69
C ALA A 27 6.82 7.29 18.05
N LYS A 28 6.90 7.69 16.76
CA LYS A 28 8.15 7.77 15.95
C LYS A 28 8.91 6.45 15.84
N LEU A 29 8.21 5.32 15.90
CA LEU A 29 8.78 3.97 15.79
C LEU A 29 8.77 3.48 14.33
N PHE A 30 9.67 4.05 13.51
CA PHE A 30 9.66 3.84 12.05
C PHE A 30 10.14 2.47 11.57
N ASP A 31 10.78 1.67 12.43
CA ASP A 31 11.21 0.31 12.08
C ASP A 31 10.02 -0.60 11.73
N THR A 32 8.83 -0.28 12.25
CA THR A 32 7.57 -0.98 11.95
C THR A 32 7.09 -0.77 10.52
N ASN A 33 7.53 0.29 9.82
CA ASN A 33 7.08 0.57 8.45
C ASN A 33 7.48 -0.56 7.48
N LYS A 34 8.66 -1.17 7.66
CA LYS A 34 9.11 -2.30 6.84
C LYS A 34 8.25 -3.55 7.04
N ILE A 35 7.75 -3.76 8.25
CA ILE A 35 6.82 -4.84 8.55
C ILE A 35 5.50 -4.57 7.83
N SER A 36 4.97 -3.34 7.96
CA SER A 36 3.76 -2.93 7.26
C SER A 36 3.88 -3.06 5.74
N GLU A 37 5.00 -2.66 5.14
CA GLU A 37 5.26 -2.83 3.70
C GLU A 37 5.12 -4.29 3.25
N ASN A 38 5.68 -5.24 4.01
CA ASN A 38 5.60 -6.67 3.67
C ASN A 38 4.17 -7.20 3.79
N ILE A 39 3.45 -6.85 4.86
CA ILE A 39 2.05 -7.24 5.04
C ILE A 39 1.19 -6.66 3.90
N LEU A 40 1.38 -5.38 3.57
CA LEU A 40 0.64 -4.70 2.50
C LEU A 40 0.93 -5.28 1.12
N LYS A 41 2.18 -5.68 0.86
CA LYS A 41 2.59 -6.39 -0.36
C LYS A 41 1.78 -7.68 -0.52
N ASP A 42 1.67 -8.50 0.52
CA ASP A 42 0.92 -9.75 0.45
C ASP A 42 -0.60 -9.51 0.31
N ILE A 43 -1.15 -8.51 1.02
CA ILE A 43 -2.55 -8.08 0.85
C ILE A 43 -2.83 -7.65 -0.61
N PHE A 44 -1.98 -6.81 -1.19
CA PHE A 44 -2.18 -6.29 -2.55
C PHE A 44 -2.03 -7.35 -3.61
N ASN A 45 -1.13 -8.30 -3.43
CA ASN A 45 -0.99 -9.43 -4.33
C ASN A 45 -2.29 -10.25 -4.38
N ILE A 46 -2.98 -10.43 -3.25
CA ILE A 46 -4.28 -11.13 -3.22
C ILE A 46 -5.39 -10.28 -3.86
N ILE A 47 -5.52 -9.01 -3.44
CA ILE A 47 -6.62 -8.14 -3.89
C ILE A 47 -6.54 -7.87 -5.40
N TYR A 48 -5.36 -7.51 -5.89
CA TYR A 48 -5.18 -7.06 -7.27
C TYR A 48 -4.64 -8.13 -8.22
N GLY A 49 -4.17 -9.28 -7.69
CA GLY A 49 -3.48 -10.29 -8.50
C GLY A 49 -2.10 -9.84 -9.00
N TRP A 50 -1.47 -8.90 -8.28
CA TRP A 50 -0.13 -8.44 -8.58
C TRP A 50 0.94 -9.43 -8.10
N SER A 51 2.19 -9.15 -8.47
CA SER A 51 3.39 -9.90 -8.12
C SER A 51 4.41 -8.94 -7.48
N LEU A 52 3.94 -8.16 -6.49
CA LEU A 52 4.77 -7.22 -5.75
C LEU A 52 5.79 -7.95 -4.89
N ILE A 53 7.00 -7.40 -4.87
CA ILE A 53 8.07 -7.73 -3.92
C ILE A 53 8.57 -6.45 -3.23
N ASN A 54 9.14 -6.59 -2.04
CA ASN A 54 9.77 -5.44 -1.37
C ASN A 54 11.04 -5.05 -2.13
N ALA A 55 11.15 -3.77 -2.52
CA ALA A 55 12.26 -3.24 -3.30
C ALA A 55 13.62 -3.45 -2.62
N ASN A 56 13.65 -3.41 -1.28
CA ASN A 56 14.87 -3.64 -0.50
C ASN A 56 15.44 -5.06 -0.68
N THR A 57 14.66 -6.02 -1.19
CA THR A 57 15.16 -7.38 -1.53
C THR A 57 15.98 -7.41 -2.82
N ILE A 58 15.78 -6.44 -3.72
CA ILE A 58 16.55 -6.30 -4.96
C ILE A 58 17.84 -5.54 -4.69
N LYS A 59 17.72 -4.40 -3.99
CA LYS A 59 18.85 -3.54 -3.63
C LYS A 59 18.53 -2.85 -2.31
N SER A 60 19.47 -2.94 -1.37
CA SER A 60 19.30 -2.29 -0.06
C SER A 60 19.11 -0.78 -0.19
N ASN A 61 18.18 -0.23 0.59
CA ASN A 61 17.90 1.20 0.70
C ASN A 61 17.53 1.85 -0.64
N ILE A 62 16.70 1.17 -1.45
CA ILE A 62 16.07 1.82 -2.60
C ILE A 62 15.26 3.01 -2.10
N SER A 63 15.55 4.19 -2.64
CA SER A 63 14.82 5.42 -2.34
C SER A 63 13.77 5.68 -3.42
N GLY A 64 12.53 5.95 -3.03
CA GLY A 64 11.46 6.43 -3.92
C GLY A 64 10.23 5.54 -3.94
N PHE A 65 10.43 4.23 -3.94
CA PHE A 65 9.36 3.24 -3.86
C PHE A 65 9.77 2.09 -2.94
N ASP A 66 8.79 1.45 -2.32
CA ASP A 66 8.99 0.40 -1.32
C ASP A 66 8.63 -0.97 -1.88
N LEU A 67 7.67 -1.03 -2.81
CA LEU A 67 7.24 -2.26 -3.48
C LEU A 67 7.36 -2.12 -5.00
N ILE A 68 7.67 -3.23 -5.67
CA ILE A 68 7.80 -3.30 -7.12
C ILE A 68 7.20 -4.59 -7.66
N ASP A 69 6.51 -4.48 -8.78
CA ASP A 69 6.09 -5.60 -9.62
C ASP A 69 6.65 -5.38 -11.03
N THR A 70 7.63 -6.19 -11.40
CA THR A 70 8.29 -6.10 -12.71
C THR A 70 7.44 -6.68 -13.84
N LYS A 71 6.52 -7.60 -13.53
CA LYS A 71 5.64 -8.24 -14.51
C LYS A 71 4.54 -7.27 -14.96
N ASN A 72 3.90 -6.60 -14.01
CA ASN A 72 2.84 -5.63 -14.28
C ASN A 72 3.35 -4.19 -14.42
N LYS A 73 4.67 -3.98 -14.27
CA LYS A 73 5.35 -2.67 -14.30
C LYS A 73 4.72 -1.67 -13.35
N ILE A 74 4.70 -2.02 -12.06
CA ILE A 74 4.13 -1.21 -10.99
C ILE A 74 5.20 -0.87 -9.97
N LEU A 75 5.26 0.40 -9.56
CA LEU A 75 6.02 0.87 -8.41
C LEU A 75 5.03 1.40 -7.38
N ILE A 76 5.17 0.99 -6.12
CA ILE A 76 4.36 1.51 -5.01
C ILE A 76 5.28 2.11 -3.98
N GLN A 77 5.03 3.37 -3.65
CA GLN A 77 5.53 3.94 -2.42
C GLN A 77 4.47 3.85 -1.32
N VAL A 78 4.87 3.34 -0.17
CA VAL A 78 4.08 3.23 1.05
C VAL A 78 4.42 4.41 1.95
N SER A 79 3.41 5.19 2.32
CA SER A 79 3.59 6.32 3.22
C SER A 79 2.45 6.43 4.20
N THR A 80 2.79 6.83 5.41
CA THR A 80 1.84 7.03 6.51
C THR A 80 1.27 8.45 6.48
N THR A 81 1.71 9.29 5.56
CA THR A 81 1.22 10.65 5.37
C THR A 81 1.12 10.97 3.88
N PHE A 82 0.09 11.71 3.50
CA PHE A 82 -0.08 12.15 2.12
C PHE A 82 -0.14 13.68 2.07
N ILE A 83 1.03 14.30 1.89
CA ILE A 83 1.18 15.75 1.70
C ILE A 83 1.93 16.03 0.38
N LYS A 84 1.61 17.16 -0.27
CA LYS A 84 2.10 17.47 -1.61
C LYS A 84 3.63 17.41 -1.71
N THR A 85 4.31 17.98 -0.72
CA THR A 85 5.77 18.00 -0.66
C THR A 85 6.36 16.59 -0.63
N LYS A 86 5.83 15.68 0.20
CA LYS A 86 6.26 14.29 0.23
C LYS A 86 6.05 13.60 -1.11
N LEU A 87 4.91 13.80 -1.75
CA LEU A 87 4.66 13.23 -3.07
C LEU A 87 5.66 13.76 -4.11
N GLU A 88 5.91 15.07 -4.17
CA GLU A 88 6.88 15.66 -5.10
C GLU A 88 8.31 15.19 -4.81
N ASP A 89 8.71 15.11 -3.54
CA ASP A 89 10.01 14.60 -3.11
C ASP A 89 10.20 13.13 -3.52
N SER A 90 9.11 12.37 -3.45
CA SER A 90 9.06 10.99 -3.87
C SER A 90 9.12 10.81 -5.36
N LEU A 91 8.48 11.69 -6.15
CA LEU A 91 8.55 11.68 -7.61
C LEU A 91 9.89 12.22 -8.13
N ASN A 92 10.61 13.01 -7.32
CA ASN A 92 11.92 13.58 -7.66
C ASN A 92 13.09 12.67 -7.26
N LYS A 93 12.97 11.35 -7.44
CA LYS A 93 14.07 10.41 -7.19
C LYS A 93 14.72 9.96 -8.50
N GLN A 94 16.05 10.08 -8.57
CA GLN A 94 16.80 9.77 -9.80
C GLN A 94 16.66 8.33 -10.26
N ILE A 95 16.32 7.40 -9.35
CA ILE A 95 16.12 5.99 -9.66
C ILE A 95 15.06 5.77 -10.76
N TYR A 96 14.09 6.67 -10.91
CA TYR A 96 13.02 6.49 -11.91
C TYR A 96 13.48 6.60 -13.35
N LYS A 97 14.70 7.09 -13.62
CA LYS A 97 15.29 7.01 -14.96
C LYS A 97 15.33 5.57 -15.49
N ASP A 98 15.40 4.59 -14.59
CA ASP A 98 15.44 3.17 -14.92
C ASP A 98 14.05 2.53 -15.02
N TYR A 99 12.97 3.27 -14.74
CA TYR A 99 11.59 2.77 -14.62
C TYR A 99 10.55 3.68 -15.31
N LEU A 100 10.93 4.37 -16.39
CA LEU A 100 10.07 5.36 -17.05
C LEU A 100 8.77 4.76 -17.61
N ASP A 101 8.75 3.46 -17.91
CA ASP A 101 7.58 2.73 -18.42
C ASP A 101 6.75 2.07 -17.31
N TYR A 102 7.05 2.32 -16.04
CA TYR A 102 6.32 1.80 -14.90
C TYR A 102 5.22 2.77 -14.45
N ASN A 103 4.15 2.18 -13.91
CA ASN A 103 3.05 2.89 -13.27
C ASN A 103 3.40 3.15 -11.82
N PHE A 104 3.50 4.42 -11.43
CA PHE A 104 3.78 4.81 -10.06
C PHE A 104 2.46 4.96 -9.28
N LYS A 105 2.42 4.33 -8.11
CA LYS A 105 1.31 4.36 -7.15
C LYS A 105 1.79 4.88 -5.81
N PHE A 106 0.95 5.67 -5.16
CA PHE A 106 1.23 6.20 -3.83
C PHE A 106 0.18 5.64 -2.87
N LEU A 107 0.61 4.74 -1.98
CA LEU A 107 -0.24 4.20 -0.92
C LEU A 107 -0.16 5.12 0.30
N SER A 108 -1.28 5.70 0.68
CA SER A 108 -1.44 6.43 1.93
C SER A 108 -2.12 5.54 2.97
N LEU A 109 -1.45 5.27 4.08
CA LEU A 109 -1.97 4.39 5.12
C LEU A 109 -2.93 5.05 6.09
N ILE A 110 -2.85 6.38 6.24
CA ILE A 110 -3.56 7.06 7.33
C ILE A 110 -4.76 7.87 6.83
N ILE A 111 -4.63 8.61 5.72
CA ILE A 111 -5.68 9.53 5.26
C ILE A 111 -5.71 9.61 3.73
N SER A 112 -6.92 9.50 3.16
CA SER A 112 -7.29 10.13 1.90
C SER A 112 -7.62 11.59 2.20
N THR A 113 -6.78 12.50 1.71
CA THR A 113 -7.17 13.90 1.67
C THR A 113 -7.74 14.11 0.28
N ASN A 114 -8.92 14.72 0.18
CA ASN A 114 -9.50 15.20 -1.09
C ASN A 114 -8.61 16.33 -1.64
N ASN A 115 -7.42 15.95 -2.10
CA ASN A 115 -6.40 16.86 -2.55
C ASN A 115 -6.64 17.14 -4.03
N SER A 116 -7.12 18.34 -4.32
CA SER A 116 -7.11 18.91 -5.67
C SER A 116 -5.78 19.59 -5.95
N TRP A 117 -4.65 18.91 -5.68
CA TRP A 117 -3.34 19.50 -5.91
C TRP A 117 -3.09 19.68 -7.41
N VAL A 118 -2.83 20.91 -7.81
CA VAL A 118 -2.40 21.27 -9.16
C VAL A 118 -0.88 21.45 -9.19
N ASN A 119 -0.28 21.35 -10.39
CA ASN A 119 1.16 21.57 -10.62
C ASN A 119 2.05 20.72 -9.71
N ILE A 120 1.84 19.40 -9.73
CA ILE A 120 2.71 18.45 -9.04
C ILE A 120 4.01 18.31 -9.83
N LYS A 121 5.14 18.53 -9.18
CA LYS A 121 6.46 18.31 -9.79
C LYS A 121 6.70 16.81 -10.01
N ASN A 122 6.82 16.41 -11.28
CA ASN A 122 7.15 15.05 -11.71
C ASN A 122 8.28 15.12 -12.76
N PRO A 123 9.54 15.38 -12.34
CA PRO A 123 10.64 15.67 -13.27
C PRO A 123 11.05 14.48 -14.15
N TYR A 124 10.65 13.26 -13.78
CA TYR A 124 10.92 12.04 -14.53
C TYR A 124 9.72 11.56 -15.36
N ASN A 125 8.65 12.34 -15.44
CA ASN A 125 7.43 12.02 -16.22
C ASN A 125 6.88 10.62 -15.93
N LEU A 126 6.94 10.19 -14.67
CA LEU A 126 6.35 8.92 -14.24
C LEU A 126 4.88 8.84 -14.60
N ASN A 127 4.40 7.66 -15.00
CA ASN A 127 2.97 7.44 -15.22
C ASN A 127 2.24 7.41 -13.86
N PHE A 128 1.70 8.56 -13.48
CA PHE A 128 1.07 8.82 -12.19
C PHE A 128 -0.17 9.69 -12.37
N ASP A 129 -1.30 9.25 -11.81
CA ASP A 129 -2.50 10.09 -11.64
C ASP A 129 -2.93 10.12 -10.16
N LEU A 130 -3.01 11.33 -9.60
CA LEU A 130 -3.29 11.56 -8.19
C LEU A 130 -4.58 10.88 -7.71
N LYS A 131 -5.64 10.87 -8.55
CA LYS A 131 -6.94 10.30 -8.17
C LYS A 131 -6.99 8.79 -8.32
N SER A 132 -6.45 8.25 -9.41
CA SER A 132 -6.56 6.82 -9.70
C SER A 132 -5.47 5.98 -9.03
N TYR A 133 -4.42 6.61 -8.50
CA TYR A 133 -3.22 5.92 -8.01
C TYR A 133 -2.91 6.20 -6.53
N LEU A 134 -3.80 6.93 -5.83
CA LEU A 134 -3.88 6.90 -4.38
C LEU A 134 -4.58 5.61 -3.96
N ILE A 135 -3.93 4.80 -3.14
CA ILE A 135 -4.56 3.67 -2.46
C ILE A 135 -4.66 4.05 -0.99
N ASP A 136 -5.81 3.83 -0.38
CA ASP A 136 -6.07 3.98 1.04
C ASP A 136 -6.94 2.82 1.54
N PHE A 137 -7.20 2.78 2.85
CA PHE A 137 -8.02 1.73 3.44
C PHE A 137 -9.46 1.73 2.93
N ASP A 138 -10.05 2.89 2.62
CA ASP A 138 -11.40 2.97 2.06
C ASP A 138 -11.47 2.32 0.67
N THR A 139 -10.46 2.56 -0.16
CA THR A 139 -10.29 1.95 -1.47
C THR A 139 -10.14 0.43 -1.35
N LEU A 140 -9.38 -0.05 -0.35
CA LEU A 140 -9.24 -1.48 -0.07
C LEU A 140 -10.55 -2.09 0.41
N PHE A 141 -11.27 -1.46 1.34
CA PHE A 141 -12.55 -1.94 1.83
C PHE A 141 -13.57 -2.06 0.70
N ASN A 142 -13.63 -1.06 -0.18
CA ASN A 142 -14.46 -1.12 -1.37
C ASN A 142 -14.07 -2.29 -2.28
N LYS A 143 -12.78 -2.52 -2.52
CA LYS A 143 -12.31 -3.66 -3.33
C LYS A 143 -12.64 -5.02 -2.72
N VAL A 144 -12.50 -5.16 -1.40
CA VAL A 144 -12.78 -6.40 -0.67
C VAL A 144 -14.22 -6.88 -0.89
N GLN A 145 -15.20 -5.96 -0.95
CA GLN A 145 -16.60 -6.32 -1.16
C GLN A 145 -16.86 -7.06 -2.49
N PHE A 146 -16.02 -6.83 -3.50
CA PHE A 146 -16.18 -7.38 -4.85
C PHE A 146 -15.25 -8.57 -5.15
N LEU A 147 -14.46 -9.03 -4.18
CA LEU A 147 -13.61 -10.22 -4.38
C LEU A 147 -14.44 -11.50 -4.51
N ASP A 148 -13.93 -12.47 -5.27
CA ASP A 148 -14.46 -13.83 -5.27
C ASP A 148 -14.25 -14.51 -3.90
N ILE A 149 -14.97 -15.61 -3.67
CA ILE A 149 -14.97 -16.26 -2.35
C ILE A 149 -13.61 -16.84 -1.97
N ASP A 150 -12.85 -17.32 -2.96
CA ASP A 150 -11.54 -17.95 -2.74
C ASP A 150 -10.51 -16.89 -2.31
N LYS A 151 -10.52 -15.73 -2.96
CA LYS A 151 -9.69 -14.57 -2.55
C LYS A 151 -10.09 -14.02 -1.20
N LEU A 152 -11.39 -13.99 -0.87
CA LEU A 152 -11.86 -13.58 0.45
C LEU A 152 -11.34 -14.52 1.53
N GLU A 153 -11.44 -15.83 1.32
CA GLU A 153 -10.90 -16.82 2.24
C GLU A 153 -9.38 -16.69 2.38
N GLN A 154 -8.66 -16.59 1.26
CA GLN A 154 -7.21 -16.44 1.24
C GLN A 154 -6.76 -15.18 1.99
N LEU A 155 -7.40 -14.04 1.74
CA LEU A 155 -7.07 -12.78 2.41
C LEU A 155 -7.39 -12.83 3.90
N SER A 156 -8.54 -13.39 4.28
CA SER A 156 -8.90 -13.58 5.69
C SER A 156 -7.84 -14.42 6.41
N ASN A 157 -7.47 -15.56 5.84
CA ASN A 157 -6.49 -16.48 6.41
C ASN A 157 -5.07 -15.88 6.49
N LEU A 158 -4.70 -15.01 5.54
CA LEU A 158 -3.44 -14.27 5.60
C LEU A 158 -3.46 -13.30 6.80
N LEU A 159 -4.51 -12.48 6.91
CA LEU A 159 -4.62 -11.48 7.97
C LEU A 159 -4.63 -12.11 9.37
N ASP A 160 -5.26 -13.28 9.51
CA ASP A 160 -5.26 -14.03 10.77
C ASP A 160 -3.87 -14.56 11.16
N LYS A 161 -2.93 -14.69 10.21
CA LYS A 161 -1.53 -15.08 10.50
C LYS A 161 -0.65 -13.88 10.79
N GLU A 162 -0.90 -12.75 10.13
CA GLU A 162 -0.04 -11.56 10.18
C GLU A 162 -0.38 -10.63 11.35
N ILE A 163 -1.66 -10.51 11.72
CA ILE A 163 -2.15 -9.45 12.64
C ILE A 163 -2.53 -10.03 14.02
N VAL A 164 -2.55 -11.36 14.18
CA VAL A 164 -2.90 -11.99 15.45
C VAL A 164 -1.69 -12.10 16.38
N SER A 165 -1.69 -11.28 17.44
CA SER A 165 -1.24 -11.69 18.77
C SER A 165 -2.30 -11.32 19.83
N ASP A 166 -3.08 -12.33 20.21
CA ASP A 166 -3.93 -12.52 21.39
C ASP A 166 -4.90 -11.41 21.88
N LEU A 167 -6.19 -11.67 21.69
CA LEU A 167 -7.17 -11.62 22.78
C LEU A 167 -8.11 -12.84 22.64
N LYS A 168 -7.68 -13.97 23.20
CA LYS A 168 -8.60 -14.97 23.77
C LYS A 168 -8.78 -14.66 25.26
#